data_AF-A0A967GB81-F1
#
_entry.id   AF-A0A967GB81-F1
#
_cell.length_a   1.000
_cell.length_b   1.000
_cell.length_c   1.000
_cell.angle_alpha   90.00
_cell.angle_beta   90.00
_cell.angle_gamma   90.00
#
_symmetry.space_group_name_H-M   'P 1'
#
loop_
_entity.id
_entity.type
_entity.pdbx_description
1 polymer ?
#
loop_
_entity_poly.entity_id
_entity_poly.type
_entity_poly.pdbx_seq_one_letter_code
_entity_poly.pdbx_strand_id
1 'polypeptide(L)' 'MTNPLVTIGIPTYNRADANLATVIDAALGQTYDNIEVLIADNASTDATSEIIESIDDSRLTYVR' A
#
# COMPACT_ATOMS: atom_id res chain seq x y z
N MET A 1 22.47 -16.32 2.18
CA MET A 1 22.00 -15.24 3.07
C MET A 1 20.50 -15.39 3.21
N THR A 2 19.93 -15.13 4.38
CA THR A 2 18.47 -15.12 4.55
C THR A 2 17.90 -13.91 3.83
N ASN A 3 16.89 -14.12 3.00
CA ASN A 3 16.11 -13.05 2.35
C ASN A 3 14.74 -13.02 3.03
N PRO A 4 14.60 -12.47 4.24
CA PRO A 4 13.33 -12.47 4.96
C PRO A 4 12.28 -11.65 4.20
N LEU A 5 11.00 -12.01 4.32
CA LEU A 5 9.93 -11.15 3.83
C LEU A 5 9.81 -9.93 4.75
N VAL A 6 9.70 -8.74 4.18
CA VAL A 6 9.46 -7.49 4.91
C VAL A 6 8.08 -6.94 4.52
N THR A 7 7.21 -6.80 5.51
CA THR A 7 5.89 -6.19 5.34
C THR A 7 5.95 -4.69 5.61
N ILE A 8 5.55 -3.88 4.63
CA ILE A 8 5.33 -2.44 4.80
C ILE A 8 3.83 -2.23 5.04
N GLY A 9 3.47 -1.99 6.31
CA GLY A 9 2.09 -1.71 6.69
C GLY A 9 1.74 -0.22 6.59
N ILE A 10 0.65 0.11 5.89
CA ILE A 10 0.17 1.48 5.68
C ILE A 10 -1.28 1.59 6.19
N PRO A 11 -1.50 1.94 7.46
CA PRO A 11 -2.83 2.24 7.97
C PRO A 11 -3.34 3.54 7.34
N THR A 12 -4.58 3.51 6.84
CA THR A 12 -5.16 4.62 6.08
C THR A 12 -6.61 4.89 6.52
N TYR A 13 -7.01 6.16 6.46
CA TYR A 13 -8.40 6.61 6.62
C TYR A 13 -8.56 7.93 5.87
N ASN A 14 -9.55 8.01 4.97
CA ASN A 14 -9.90 9.16 4.15
C ASN A 14 -8.68 9.89 3.55
N ARG A 15 -7.95 9.22 2.66
CA ARG A 15 -6.73 9.73 2.02
C ARG A 15 -6.85 9.89 0.49
N ALA A 16 -8.05 10.02 -0.04
CA ALA A 16 -8.24 10.20 -1.48
C ALA A 16 -7.51 11.45 -2.02
N ASP A 17 -7.55 12.54 -1.26
CA ASP A 17 -6.91 13.81 -1.62
C ASP A 17 -5.46 13.92 -1.10
N ALA A 18 -4.96 12.86 -0.46
CA ALA A 18 -3.59 12.78 0.03
C ALA A 18 -2.72 12.07 -1.01
N ASN A 19 -1.39 12.24 -0.89
CA ASN A 19 -0.41 11.59 -1.75
C ASN A 19 -0.31 10.06 -1.49
N LEU A 20 -1.43 9.36 -1.27
CA LEU A 20 -1.49 7.92 -0.98
C LEU A 20 -0.85 7.11 -2.11
N ALA A 21 -1.17 7.43 -3.37
CA ALA A 21 -0.55 6.78 -4.53
C ALA A 21 0.98 6.93 -4.52
N THR A 22 1.51 8.12 -4.20
CA THR A 22 2.95 8.36 -4.07
C THR A 22 3.58 7.56 -2.93
N VAL A 23 2.87 7.40 -1.81
CA VAL A 23 3.36 6.58 -0.68
C VAL A 23 3.41 5.10 -1.07
N ILE A 24 2.40 4.60 -1.78
CA ILE A 24 2.36 3.21 -2.25
C ILE A 24 3.48 2.99 -3.29
N ASP A 25 3.66 3.90 -4.24
CA ASP A 25 4.75 3.84 -5.22
C ASP A 25 6.13 3.84 -4.55
N ALA A 26 6.34 4.71 -3.56
CA ALA A 26 7.57 4.72 -2.78
C ALA A 26 7.80 3.42 -1.99
N ALA A 27 6.74 2.81 -1.45
CA ALA A 27 6.83 1.53 -0.73
C ALA A 27 7.14 0.36 -1.69
N LEU A 28 6.55 0.33 -2.88
CA LEU A 28 6.81 -0.69 -3.90
C LEU A 28 8.17 -0.52 -4.59
N GLY A 29 8.71 0.70 -4.61
CA GLY A 29 9.99 1.07 -5.21
C GLY A 29 11.20 0.98 -4.27
N GLN A 30 11.09 0.31 -3.12
CA GLN A 30 12.23 0.09 -2.23
C GLN A 30 13.32 -0.73 -2.93
N THR A 31 14.58 -0.48 -2.55
CA THR A 31 15.75 -1.21 -3.09
C THR A 31 15.87 -2.64 -2.55
N TYR A 32 15.04 -3.02 -1.58
CA TYR A 32 14.92 -4.38 -1.07
C TYR A 32 13.75 -5.09 -1.75
N ASP A 33 14.03 -6.17 -2.47
CA ASP A 33 13.05 -6.77 -3.39
C ASP A 33 11.99 -7.63 -2.69
N ASN A 34 12.32 -8.28 -1.57
CA ASN A 34 11.45 -9.24 -0.89
C ASN A 34 10.50 -8.55 0.09
N ILE A 35 9.64 -7.71 -0.46
CA ILE A 35 8.66 -6.92 0.27
C ILE A 35 7.23 -7.33 -0.09
N GLU A 36 6.34 -7.08 0.85
CA GLU A 36 4.90 -6.97 0.63
C GLU A 36 4.42 -5.62 1.19
N VAL A 37 3.42 -5.02 0.56
CA VAL A 37 2.80 -3.77 1.01
C VAL A 37 1.36 -4.08 1.43
N LEU A 38 1.03 -3.83 2.69
CA LEU A 38 -0.30 -4.06 3.25
C LEU A 38 -0.96 -2.72 3.57
N ILE A 39 -2.02 -2.38 2.84
CA ILE A 39 -2.87 -1.23 3.15
C ILE A 39 -3.99 -1.70 4.07
N ALA A 40 -4.07 -1.12 5.26
CA ALA A 40 -5.15 -1.35 6.21
C ALA A 40 -6.03 -0.10 6.26
N ASP A 41 -7.16 -0.12 5.54
CA ASP A 41 -8.14 0.95 5.56
C ASP A 41 -9.08 0.83 6.75
N ASN A 42 -9.26 1.92 7.49
CA ASN A 42 -10.17 1.99 8.61
C ASN A 42 -11.57 2.44 8.15
N ALA A 43 -12.13 1.73 7.17
CA ALA A 43 -13.42 2.01 6.55
C ALA A 43 -13.56 3.44 6.00
N SER A 44 -12.62 3.87 5.15
CA SER A 44 -12.70 5.15 4.44
C SER A 44 -14.02 5.31 3.68
N THR A 45 -14.50 6.54 3.60
CA THR A 45 -15.77 6.90 2.93
C THR A 45 -15.56 7.75 1.69
N ASP A 46 -14.31 8.08 1.37
CA ASP A 46 -13.89 8.80 0.17
C ASP A 46 -13.36 7.84 -0.92
N ALA A 47 -12.75 8.39 -1.97
CA ALA A 47 -12.19 7.61 -3.08
C ALA A 47 -10.86 6.88 -2.75
N THR A 48 -10.53 6.67 -1.47
CA THR A 48 -9.31 5.96 -1.05
C THR A 48 -9.24 4.55 -1.65
N SER A 49 -10.34 3.80 -1.62
CA SER A 49 -10.38 2.44 -2.19
C SER A 49 -10.16 2.45 -3.70
N GLU A 50 -10.73 3.42 -4.42
CA GLU A 50 -10.58 3.55 -5.87
C GLU A 50 -9.11 3.77 -6.27
N ILE A 51 -8.39 4.59 -5.49
CA ILE A 51 -6.96 4.81 -5.69
C ILE A 51 -6.16 3.53 -5.47
N ILE A 52 -6.42 2.80 -4.37
CA ILE A 52 -5.68 1.58 -4.04
C ILE A 52 -5.97 0.48 -5.08
N GLU A 53 -7.22 0.30 -5.46
CA GLU A 53 -7.66 -0.70 -6.43
C GLU A 53 -7.18 -0.41 -7.87
N SER A 54 -6.78 0.84 -8.16
CA SER A 54 -6.19 1.20 -9.46
C SER A 54 -4.73 0.75 -9.64
N ILE A 55 -4.08 0.30 -8.57
CA ILE A 55 -2.66 -0.08 -8.58
C ILE A 55 -2.54 -1.59 -8.79
N ASP A 56 -1.97 -1.98 -9.93
CA ASP A 56 -1.72 -3.38 -10.29
C ASP A 56 -0.28 -3.78 -9.92
N ASP A 57 -0.08 -4.26 -8.68
CA ASP A 57 1.17 -4.87 -8.23
C ASP A 57 0.86 -6.09 -7.35
N SER A 58 1.45 -7.25 -7.67
CA SER A 58 1.22 -8.51 -6.94
C SER A 58 1.69 -8.49 -5.48
N ARG A 59 2.51 -7.51 -5.09
CA ARG A 59 3.00 -7.32 -3.72
C ARG A 59 2.08 -6.44 -2.89
N LEU A 60 1.07 -5.80 -3.49
CA LEU A 60 0.12 -4.94 -2.81
C LEU A 60 -1.09 -5.75 -2.34
N THR A 61 -1.37 -5.70 -1.04
CA THR A 61 -2.57 -6.27 -0.43
C THR A 61 -3.38 -5.16 0.21
N TYR A 62 -4.69 -5.17 -0.01
CA TYR A 62 -5.63 -4.20 0.54
C TYR A 62 -6.64 -4.89 1.45
N VAL A 63 -6.75 -4.41 2.69
CA VAL A 63 -7.74 -4.84 3.68
C VAL A 63 -8.51 -3.62 4.15
N ARG A 64 -9.84 -3.72 4.18
CA ARG A 64 -10.78 -2.70 4.63
C ARG A 64 -11.51 -3.13 5.89
#